data_AF-A0A924FVA4-F1
#
_entry.id   AF-A0A924FVA4-F1
#
_cell.length_a   1.000
_cell.length_b   1.000
_cell.length_c   1.000
_cell.angle_alpha   90.00
_cell.angle_beta   90.00
_cell.angle_gamma   90.00
#
_symmetry.space_group_name_H-M   'P 1'
#
loop_
_entity.id
_entity.type
_entity.pdbx_description
1 polymer ?
#
loop_
_entity_poly.entity_id
_entity_poly.type
_entity_poly.pdbx_seq_one_letter_code
_entity_poly.pdbx_strand_id
1 'polypeptide(L)' 'MRAFLLIAAAVMAFAATMIVESTDANAVVCARGVYRAGCAGYRGAVVVRRPAAVCRTVWVNGVRVRRCV' A
#
# COMPACT_ATOMS: atom_id res chain seq x y z
N MET A 1 41.53 -25.52 -12.69
CA MET A 1 40.89 -25.73 -11.37
C MET A 1 40.56 -24.42 -10.67
N ARG A 2 41.55 -23.57 -10.34
CA ARG A 2 41.31 -22.27 -9.67
C ARG A 2 40.36 -21.32 -10.41
N ALA A 3 40.55 -21.14 -11.73
CA ALA A 3 39.68 -20.27 -12.53
C ALA A 3 38.21 -20.74 -12.56
N PHE A 4 37.99 -22.07 -12.60
CA PHE A 4 36.65 -22.65 -12.55
C PHE A 4 35.94 -22.37 -11.23
N LEU A 5 36.66 -22.46 -10.10
CA LEU A 5 36.13 -22.15 -8.79
C LEU A 5 35.73 -20.68 -8.65
N LEU A 6 36.51 -19.76 -9.24
CA LEU A 6 36.21 -18.33 -9.23
C LEU A 6 34.98 -17.99 -10.06
N ILE A 7 34.84 -18.61 -11.24
CA ILE A 7 33.68 -18.42 -12.11
C ILE A 7 32.40 -18.94 -11.42
N ALA A 8 32.47 -20.13 -10.80
CA ALA A 8 31.34 -20.70 -10.08
C ALA A 8 30.90 -19.82 -8.90
N ALA A 9 31.86 -19.29 -8.12
CA ALA A 9 31.57 -18.41 -6.99
C ALA A 9 30.92 -17.09 -7.45
N ALA A 10 31.39 -16.49 -8.55
CA ALA A 10 30.82 -15.27 -9.10
C ALA A 10 29.38 -15.47 -9.61
N VAL A 11 29.12 -16.57 -10.31
CA VAL A 11 27.77 -16.92 -10.79
C VAL A 11 26.82 -17.15 -9.62
N MET A 12 27.26 -17.86 -8.58
CA MET A 12 26.44 -18.11 -7.38
C MET A 12 26.14 -16.82 -6.61
N ALA A 13 27.12 -15.93 -6.46
CA ALA A 13 26.91 -14.64 -5.80
C ALA A 13 25.93 -13.75 -6.59
N PHE A 14 26.05 -13.71 -7.92
CA PHE A 14 25.14 -12.97 -8.78
C PHE A 14 23.72 -13.55 -8.73
N ALA A 15 23.58 -14.87 -8.82
CA ALA A 15 22.29 -15.54 -8.68
C ALA A 15 21.64 -15.26 -7.31
N ALA A 16 22.42 -15.23 -6.22
CA ALA A 16 21.92 -14.89 -4.90
C ALA A 16 21.35 -13.45 -4.83
N THR A 17 21.97 -12.48 -5.52
CA THR A 17 21.44 -11.10 -5.55
C THR A 17 20.11 -10.97 -6.30
N MET A 18 19.86 -11.84 -7.29
CA MET A 18 18.57 -11.86 -8.02
C MET A 18 17.42 -12.46 -7.21
N ILE A 19 17.70 -13.21 -6.14
CA ILE A 19 16.70 -13.81 -5.25
C ILE A 19 16.24 -12.80 -4.18
N VAL A 20 17.08 -11.81 -3.87
CA VAL A 20 16.76 -10.78 -2.87
C VAL A 20 16.00 -9.65 -3.56
N GLU A 21 14.70 -9.86 -3.74
CA GLU A 21 13.78 -8.78 -4.08
C GLU A 21 13.59 -7.90 -2.83
N SER A 22 14.03 -6.64 -2.90
CA SER A 22 13.79 -5.66 -1.84
C SER A 22 12.27 -5.49 -1.68
N THR A 23 11.71 -6.00 -0.59
CA THR A 23 10.28 -5.85 -0.25
C THR A 23 9.97 -4.45 0.28
N ASP A 24 10.38 -3.42 -0.45
CA ASP A 24 10.06 -2.02 -0.14
C ASP A 24 8.72 -1.58 -0.78
N ALA A 25 7.70 -2.43 -0.68
CA ALA A 25 6.35 -2.13 -1.19
C ALA A 25 5.23 -2.25 -0.14
N ASN A 26 5.52 -2.77 1.05
CA ASN A 26 4.56 -2.96 2.15
C ASN A 26 4.81 -2.05 3.36
N ALA A 27 5.60 -0.97 3.21
CA ALA A 27 5.94 -0.10 4.33
C ALA A 27 4.71 0.62 4.93
N VAL A 28 3.62 0.73 4.17
CA VAL A 28 2.33 1.26 4.62
C VAL A 28 1.17 0.57 3.89
N VAL A 29 0.45 -0.35 4.56
CA VAL A 29 -0.79 -0.94 4.05
C VAL A 29 -1.96 -0.05 4.45
N CYS A 30 -2.55 0.66 3.49
CA CYS A 30 -3.71 1.51 3.72
C CYS A 30 -5.02 0.82 3.31
N ALA A 31 -6.02 0.88 4.19
CA ALA A 31 -7.35 0.37 3.94
C ALA A 31 -8.43 1.42 4.27
N ARG A 32 -9.49 1.45 3.47
CA ARG A 32 -10.69 2.27 3.70
C ARG A 32 -11.89 1.36 3.97
N GLY A 33 -12.34 1.35 5.22
CA GLY A 33 -13.64 0.80 5.60
C GLY A 33 -14.74 1.86 5.58
N VAL A 34 -15.97 1.40 5.80
CA VAL A 34 -17.17 2.24 5.89
C VAL A 34 -17.10 3.14 7.13
N TYR A 35 -16.73 2.58 8.28
CA TYR A 35 -16.71 3.30 9.56
C TYR A 35 -15.34 3.85 9.93
N ARG A 36 -14.26 3.27 9.40
CA ARG A 36 -12.88 3.59 9.76
C ARG A 36 -11.97 3.48 8.55
N ALA A 37 -10.94 4.31 8.51
CA ALA A 37 -9.86 4.21 7.55
C ALA A 37 -8.54 4.21 8.32
N GLY A 38 -7.53 3.54 7.78
CA GLY A 38 -6.26 3.45 8.46
C GLY A 38 -5.14 2.94 7.57
N CYS A 39 -3.93 3.10 8.08
CA CYS A 39 -2.70 2.68 7.43
C CYS A 39 -1.80 2.01 8.47
N ALA A 40 -1.18 0.88 8.12
CA ALA A 40 -0.29 0.12 8.98
C ALA A 40 1.12 0.06 8.39
N GLY A 41 2.14 0.42 9.17
CA GLY A 41 3.53 0.39 8.74
C GLY A 41 4.48 -0.09 9.84
N TYR A 42 5.77 -0.08 9.55
CA TYR A 42 6.82 -0.66 10.41
C TYR A 42 6.93 -0.01 11.81
N ARG A 43 6.50 1.26 11.96
CA ARG A 43 6.46 1.97 13.25
C ARG A 43 5.09 1.93 13.95
N GLY A 44 4.13 1.19 13.42
CA GLY A 44 2.78 1.07 13.97
C GLY A 44 1.68 1.41 12.97
N ALA A 45 0.44 1.46 13.48
CA ALA A 45 -0.75 1.70 12.67
C ALA A 45 -1.54 2.91 13.18
N VAL A 46 -2.12 3.66 12.25
CA VAL A 46 -3.07 4.74 12.54
C VAL A 46 -4.43 4.38 11.98
N VAL A 47 -5.47 4.50 12.80
CA VAL A 47 -6.85 4.29 12.40
C VAL A 47 -7.68 5.48 12.86
N VAL A 48 -8.39 6.09 11.93
CA VAL A 48 -9.32 7.18 12.20
C VAL A 48 -10.75 6.73 11.98
N ARG A 49 -11.69 7.26 12.77
CA ARG A 49 -13.11 7.13 12.45
C ARG A 49 -13.40 7.95 11.21
N ARG A 50 -14.17 7.37 10.30
CA ARG A 50 -14.68 8.09 9.14
C ARG A 50 -15.77 9.04 9.61
N PRO A 51 -15.72 10.33 9.23
CA PRO A 51 -16.83 11.23 9.52
C PRO A 51 -18.11 10.66 8.92
N ALA A 52 -19.22 10.80 9.65
CA ALA A 52 -20.52 10.40 9.13
C ALA A 52 -20.80 11.20 7.86
N ALA A 53 -21.21 10.51 6.80
CA ALA A 53 -21.53 11.18 5.55
C ALA A 53 -22.69 12.15 5.78
N VAL A 54 -22.46 13.44 5.51
CA VAL A 54 -23.50 14.45 5.73
C VAL A 54 -24.34 14.54 4.47
N CYS A 55 -25.55 13.99 4.54
CA CYS A 55 -26.50 14.06 3.44
C CYS A 55 -27.28 15.38 3.50
N ARG A 56 -27.22 16.14 2.41
CA ARG A 56 -28.02 17.34 2.19
C ARG A 56 -28.82 17.23 0.90
N THR A 57 -30.02 17.77 0.91
CA THR A 57 -30.81 17.96 -0.31
C THR A 57 -30.33 19.24 -0.96
N VAL A 58 -29.78 19.12 -2.16
CA VAL A 58 -29.29 20.27 -2.95
C VAL A 58 -30.02 20.35 -4.27
N TRP A 59 -30.19 21.57 -4.78
CA TRP A 59 -30.69 21.80 -6.13
C TRP A 59 -29.55 21.66 -7.12
N VAL A 60 -29.70 20.75 -8.09
CA VAL A 60 -28.77 20.59 -9.21
C VAL A 60 -29.62 20.62 -10.48
N ASN A 61 -29.37 21.58 -11.37
CA ASN A 61 -30.09 21.75 -12.63
C ASN A 61 -31.63 21.77 -12.46
N GLY A 62 -32.14 22.42 -11.41
CA GLY A 62 -33.59 22.51 -11.15
C GLY A 62 -34.24 21.23 -10.59
N VAL A 63 -33.45 20.21 -10.21
CA VAL A 63 -33.95 19.00 -9.55
C VAL A 63 -33.37 18.89 -8.14
N ARG A 64 -34.22 18.53 -7.16
CA ARG A 64 -33.78 18.23 -5.79
C ARG A 64 -33.11 16.86 -5.76
N VAL A 65 -31.81 16.83 -5.50
CA VAL A 65 -31.03 15.59 -5.37
C VAL A 65 -30.43 15.48 -3.98
N ARG A 66 -30.46 14.27 -3.42
CA ARG A 66 -29.84 13.97 -2.13
C ARG A 66 -28.36 13.67 -2.36
N ARG A 67 -27.47 14.56 -1.93
CA ARG A 67 -26.01 14.34 -1.98
C ARG A 67 -25.47 14.12 -0.59
N CYS A 68 -24.70 13.07 -0.44
CA CYS A 68 -23.94 12.78 0.77
C CYS A 68 -22.45 13.03 0.47
N VAL A 69 -21.80 13.80 1.35
CA VAL A 69 -20.36 14.11 1.31
C VAL A 69 -19.63 13.42 2.44
#